data_AF-A0A9Q0VCV0-F1
#
_entry.id   AF-A0A9Q0VCV0-F1
#
_cell.length_a   1.000
_cell.length_b   1.000
_cell.length_c   1.000
_cell.angle_alpha   90.00
_cell.angle_beta   90.00
_cell.angle_gamma   90.00
#
_symmetry.space_group_name_H-M   'P 1'
#
loop_
_entity.id
_entity.type
_entity.pdbx_description
1 polymer ?
#
loop_
_entity_poly.entity_id
_entity_poly.type
_entity_poly.pdbx_seq_one_letter_code
_entity_poly.pdbx_strand_id
1 'polypeptide(L)'
;MKAVLAEGLDPMAISAVFSPAQYIGEKCISGTDCFVLKLSADQADLADRSDSTAEMIKHVIFGYFSQRSGLLVYLEDSYLTRIQSPGTYPTYWETTMATKIEDYRLVEGVMIAHGGQSSAMITRFGDNLKSGLSITRMEETWTLDDLAFNVPGLSMDCFIPPREVQNHYPEENLDWRSPLHR
;
A
#
# COMPACT_ATOMS: atom_id res chain seq x y z
N MET A 1 8.16 -3.79 -3.73
CA MET A 1 6.69 -3.58 -3.53
C MET A 1 6.23 -2.20 -4.05
N LYS A 2 5.52 -2.11 -5.19
CA LYS A 2 4.85 -0.88 -5.65
C LYS A 2 3.35 -1.01 -5.36
N ALA A 3 2.88 -0.43 -4.26
CA ALA A 3 1.45 -0.38 -3.95
C ALA A 3 0.86 0.92 -4.52
N VAL A 4 0.30 0.83 -5.73
CA VAL A 4 -0.57 1.88 -6.27
C VAL A 4 -1.97 1.56 -5.78
N LEU A 5 -2.41 2.22 -4.71
CA LEU A 5 -3.72 2.00 -4.07
C LEU A 5 -4.93 2.26 -5.00
N ALA A 6 -4.72 2.89 -6.16
CA ALA A 6 -5.79 3.15 -7.13
C ALA A 6 -6.25 1.90 -7.91
N GLU A 7 -5.42 0.85 -8.01
CA GLU A 7 -5.83 -0.47 -8.55
C GLU A 7 -6.22 -1.47 -7.43
N GLY A 8 -6.17 -1.03 -6.17
CA GLY A 8 -6.03 -1.91 -4.99
C GLY A 8 -7.29 -2.30 -4.23
N LEU A 9 -8.50 -2.07 -4.78
CA LEU A 9 -9.76 -2.48 -4.14
C LEU A 9 -10.37 -3.75 -4.73
N ASP A 10 -9.82 -4.25 -5.83
CA ASP A 10 -10.14 -5.58 -6.35
C ASP A 10 -9.53 -6.66 -5.43
N PRO A 11 -10.34 -7.57 -4.85
CA PRO A 11 -9.85 -8.66 -4.03
C PRO A 11 -8.79 -9.53 -4.71
N MET A 12 -8.83 -9.66 -6.05
CA MET A 12 -7.83 -10.44 -6.78
C MET A 12 -6.47 -9.74 -6.81
N ALA A 13 -6.45 -8.42 -7.07
CA ALA A 13 -5.24 -7.62 -6.96
C ALA A 13 -4.66 -7.65 -5.54
N ILE A 14 -5.50 -7.50 -4.51
CA ILE A 14 -5.07 -7.61 -3.11
C ILE A 14 -4.49 -9.00 -2.83
N SER A 15 -5.16 -10.06 -3.26
CA SER A 15 -4.68 -11.44 -3.10
C SER A 15 -3.33 -11.65 -3.77
N ALA A 16 -3.13 -11.11 -4.98
CA ALA A 16 -1.86 -11.19 -5.69
C ALA A 16 -0.73 -10.49 -4.93
N VAL A 17 -0.98 -9.28 -4.39
CA VAL A 17 -0.01 -8.54 -3.56
C VAL A 17 0.39 -9.31 -2.31
N PHE A 18 -0.58 -10.00 -1.68
CA PHE A 18 -0.34 -10.81 -0.48
C PHE A 18 0.07 -12.26 -0.75
N SER A 19 0.26 -12.66 -2.01
CA SER A 19 0.69 -14.03 -2.33
C SER A 19 2.03 -14.45 -1.70
N PRO A 20 3.06 -13.59 -1.53
CA PRO A 20 4.30 -13.97 -0.85
C PRO A 20 4.25 -13.70 0.66
N ALA A 21 3.08 -13.34 1.21
CA ALA A 21 2.96 -12.93 2.61
C ALA A 21 3.14 -14.09 3.58
N GLN A 22 3.68 -13.76 4.76
CA GLN A 22 3.77 -14.68 5.88
C GLN A 22 2.48 -14.62 6.71
N TYR A 23 1.91 -15.78 7.03
CA TYR A 23 0.86 -15.87 8.05
C TYR A 23 1.43 -15.60 9.45
N ILE A 24 0.80 -14.67 10.19
CA ILE A 24 1.27 -14.23 11.51
C ILE A 24 0.34 -14.68 12.64
N GLY A 25 -0.94 -14.94 12.36
CA GLY A 25 -1.91 -15.36 13.37
C GLY A 25 -3.31 -14.87 13.08
N GLU A 26 -4.14 -14.80 14.12
CA GLU A 26 -5.54 -14.39 14.04
C GLU A 26 -5.82 -13.24 15.00
N LYS A 27 -6.74 -12.35 14.63
CA LYS A 27 -7.13 -11.19 15.44
C LYS A 27 -8.56 -10.76 15.11
N CYS A 28 -9.33 -10.41 16.13
CA CYS A 28 -10.64 -9.80 15.92
C CYS A 28 -10.46 -8.30 15.64
N ILE A 29 -10.89 -7.84 14.47
CA ILE A 29 -10.84 -6.43 14.06
C ILE A 29 -12.27 -5.93 13.89
N SER A 30 -12.67 -4.93 14.70
CA SER A 30 -14.00 -4.32 14.65
C SER A 30 -15.16 -5.35 14.67
N GLY A 31 -15.00 -6.42 15.45
CA GLY A 31 -16.00 -7.51 15.56
C GLY A 31 -15.92 -8.58 14.47
N THR A 32 -14.94 -8.50 13.55
CA THR A 32 -14.71 -9.52 12.52
C THR A 32 -13.47 -10.34 12.86
N ASP A 33 -13.63 -11.66 12.95
CA ASP A 33 -12.51 -12.58 13.10
C ASP A 33 -11.68 -12.62 11.81
N CYS A 34 -10.41 -12.22 11.93
CA CYS A 34 -9.50 -12.11 10.80
C CYS A 34 -8.28 -13.01 10.97
N PHE A 35 -7.77 -13.54 9.85
CA PHE A 35 -6.39 -14.00 9.77
C PHE A 35 -5.48 -12.87 9.32
N VAL A 36 -4.23 -12.87 9.79
CA VAL A 36 -3.27 -11.77 9.59
C VAL A 36 -2.14 -12.24 8.70
N LEU A 37 -1.94 -11.53 7.60
CA LEU A 37 -0.82 -11.73 6.69
C LEU A 37 0.15 -10.54 6.78
N LYS A 38 1.45 -10.82 6.73
CA LYS A 38 2.51 -9.81 6.75
C LYS A 38 3.36 -9.88 5.50
N LEU A 39 3.57 -8.72 4.90
CA LEU A 39 4.53 -8.49 3.83
C LEU A 39 5.67 -7.64 4.38
N SER A 40 6.89 -7.95 4.00
CA SER A 40 8.06 -7.14 4.32
C SER A 40 8.87 -6.97 3.05
N ALA A 41 9.26 -5.73 2.75
CA ALA A 41 10.20 -5.49 1.67
C ALA A 41 11.54 -6.17 1.99
N ASP A 42 12.12 -6.82 1.00
CA ASP A 42 13.45 -7.39 1.13
C ASP A 42 14.54 -6.31 1.01
N GLN A 43 15.79 -6.70 1.21
CA GLN A 43 16.89 -5.74 1.19
C GLN A 43 17.13 -5.12 -0.19
N ALA A 44 16.81 -5.83 -1.28
CA ALA A 44 16.96 -5.30 -2.63
C ALA A 44 15.89 -4.24 -2.92
N ASP A 45 14.63 -4.53 -2.58
CA ASP A 45 13.50 -3.61 -2.66
C ASP A 45 13.76 -2.32 -1.84
N LEU A 46 14.35 -2.45 -0.65
CA LEU A 46 14.69 -1.31 0.21
C LEU A 46 15.86 -0.50 -0.37
N ALA A 47 16.87 -1.16 -0.92
CA ALA A 47 18.03 -0.52 -1.54
C ALA A 47 17.65 0.27 -2.81
N ASP A 48 16.79 -0.28 -3.66
CA ASP A 48 16.29 0.38 -4.87
C ASP A 48 15.49 1.65 -4.57
N ARG A 49 14.97 1.78 -3.34
CA ARG A 49 14.24 2.95 -2.83
C ARG A 49 15.11 3.89 -1.99
N SER A 50 16.41 3.64 -1.92
CA SER A 50 17.37 4.42 -1.16
C SER A 50 18.30 5.21 -2.08
N ASP A 51 18.82 6.33 -1.58
CA ASP A 51 19.87 7.11 -2.24
C ASP A 51 20.96 7.54 -1.23
N SER A 52 21.91 8.36 -1.68
CA SER A 52 23.04 8.82 -0.86
C SER A 52 22.65 9.61 0.41
N THR A 53 21.40 10.09 0.48
CA THR A 53 20.88 10.95 1.55
C THR A 53 19.68 10.37 2.28
N ALA A 54 18.91 9.48 1.64
CA ALA A 54 17.72 8.84 2.21
C ALA A 54 17.83 7.32 2.10
N GLU A 55 17.90 6.63 3.23
CA GLU A 55 17.96 5.19 3.35
C GLU A 55 16.61 4.65 3.84
N MET A 56 15.94 3.83 3.05
CA MET A 56 14.74 3.13 3.49
C MET A 56 15.13 1.88 4.29
N ILE A 57 14.95 1.94 5.62
CA ILE A 57 15.39 0.90 6.56
C ILE A 57 14.39 -0.25 6.61
N LYS A 58 13.10 0.07 6.54
CA LYS A 58 12.03 -0.91 6.73
C LYS A 58 10.78 -0.48 6.00
N HIS A 59 10.14 -1.45 5.36
CA HIS A 59 8.77 -1.34 4.88
C HIS A 59 8.05 -2.65 5.21
N VAL A 60 6.99 -2.56 6.01
CA VAL A 60 6.19 -3.72 6.42
C VAL A 60 4.72 -3.38 6.31
N ILE A 61 3.97 -4.30 5.73
CA ILE A 61 2.52 -4.21 5.57
C ILE A 61 1.86 -5.39 6.28
N PHE A 62 0.76 -5.14 6.99
CA PHE A 62 -0.10 -6.16 7.57
C PHE A 62 -1.50 -6.05 6.95
N GLY A 63 -1.98 -7.16 6.40
CA GLY A 63 -3.36 -7.30 5.92
C GLY A 63 -4.16 -8.18 6.87
N TYR A 64 -5.34 -7.69 7.25
CA TYR A 64 -6.28 -8.39 8.13
C TYR A 64 -7.48 -8.83 7.30
N PHE A 65 -7.59 -10.13 7.05
CA PHE A 65 -8.57 -10.70 6.14
C PHE A 65 -9.63 -11.46 6.91
N SER A 66 -10.91 -11.21 6.61
CA SER A 66 -12.01 -11.94 7.23
C SER A 66 -11.85 -13.44 7.04
N GLN A 67 -11.89 -14.22 8.13
CA GLN A 67 -11.86 -15.68 8.03
C GLN A 67 -13.08 -16.24 7.30
N ARG A 68 -14.20 -15.51 7.33
CA ARG A 68 -15.47 -15.93 6.71
C ARG A 68 -15.49 -15.70 5.20
N SER A 69 -15.08 -14.52 4.75
CA SER A 69 -15.21 -14.10 3.34
C SER A 69 -13.89 -14.03 2.58
N GLY A 70 -12.75 -14.02 3.27
CA GLY A 70 -11.44 -13.78 2.68
C GLY A 70 -11.19 -12.33 2.26
N LEU A 71 -12.14 -11.40 2.49
CA LEU A 71 -12.00 -9.99 2.11
C LEU A 71 -11.13 -9.24 3.13
N LEU A 72 -10.38 -8.25 2.64
CA LEU A 72 -9.53 -7.39 3.47
C LEU A 72 -10.41 -6.44 4.31
N VAL A 73 -10.26 -6.50 5.63
CA VAL A 73 -11.02 -5.67 6.60
C VAL A 73 -10.21 -4.47 7.05
N TYR A 74 -8.90 -4.67 7.21
CA TYR A 74 -7.99 -3.65 7.71
C TYR A 74 -6.60 -3.84 7.11
N LEU A 75 -5.91 -2.74 6.88
CA LEU A 75 -4.55 -2.69 6.34
C LEU A 75 -3.71 -1.78 7.21
N GLU A 76 -2.54 -2.24 7.64
CA GLU A 76 -1.52 -1.41 8.27
C GLU A 76 -0.28 -1.39 7.39
N ASP A 77 0.32 -0.23 7.23
CA ASP A 77 1.54 -0.01 6.46
C ASP A 77 2.50 0.85 7.27
N SER A 78 3.78 0.47 7.30
CA SER A 78 4.80 1.16 8.09
C SER A 78 6.11 1.27 7.31
N TYR A 79 6.60 2.51 7.20
CA TYR A 79 7.86 2.88 6.59
C TYR A 79 8.79 3.49 7.64
N LEU A 80 10.05 3.08 7.64
CA LEU A 80 11.11 3.76 8.39
C LEU A 80 12.19 4.20 7.42
N THR A 81 12.44 5.51 7.38
CA THR A 81 13.47 6.11 6.54
C THR A 81 14.46 6.86 7.43
N ARG A 82 15.75 6.67 7.16
CA ARG A 82 16.82 7.49 7.73
C ARG A 82 17.25 8.50 6.69
N ILE A 83 17.22 9.77 7.06
CA ILE A 83 17.69 10.88 6.24
C ILE A 83 18.96 11.43 6.87
N GLN A 84 20.04 11.48 6.10
CA GLN A 84 21.30 12.06 6.52
C GLN A 84 22.00 12.74 5.35
N SER A 85 22.09 14.07 5.42
CA SER A 85 22.95 14.83 4.52
C SER A 85 24.40 14.79 4.99
N PRO A 86 25.40 14.90 4.09
CA PRO A 86 26.82 14.93 4.47
C PRO A 86 27.09 16.00 5.53
N GLY A 87 27.78 15.62 6.62
CA GLY A 87 28.12 16.53 7.71
C GLY A 87 27.00 16.79 8.73
N THR A 88 25.84 16.13 8.62
CA THR A 88 24.73 16.22 9.58
C THR A 88 24.55 14.91 10.38
N TYR A 89 23.94 14.98 11.57
CA TYR A 89 23.49 13.78 12.28
C TYR A 89 22.22 13.22 11.63
N PRO A 90 22.03 11.89 11.65
CA PRO A 90 20.87 11.26 11.02
C PRO A 90 19.56 11.70 11.69
N THR A 91 18.53 11.83 10.87
CA THR A 91 17.14 12.03 11.29
C THR A 91 16.31 10.86 10.80
N TYR A 92 15.43 10.35 11.63
CA TYR A 92 14.54 9.23 11.30
C TYR A 92 13.12 9.72 11.10
N TRP A 93 12.47 9.16 10.09
CA TRP A 93 11.08 9.38 9.77
C TRP A 93 10.38 8.03 9.74
N GLU A 94 9.43 7.85 10.65
CA GLU A 94 8.52 6.72 10.63
C GLU A 94 7.16 7.21 10.12
N THR A 95 6.66 6.59 9.06
CA THR A 95 5.29 6.82 8.59
C THR A 95 4.50 5.55 8.83
N THR A 96 3.45 5.63 9.63
CA THR A 96 2.47 4.55 9.78
C THR A 96 1.17 4.98 9.14
N MET A 97 0.58 4.09 8.37
CA MET A 97 -0.73 4.27 7.76
C MET A 97 -1.61 3.10 8.18
N ALA A 98 -2.88 3.37 8.39
CA ALA A 98 -3.85 2.33 8.65
C ALA A 98 -5.16 2.64 7.94
N THR A 99 -5.72 1.65 7.27
CA THR A 99 -6.95 1.78 6.48
C THR A 99 -7.93 0.70 6.88
N LYS A 100 -9.12 1.11 7.31
CA LYS A 100 -10.30 0.27 7.47
C LYS A 100 -11.08 0.26 6.17
N ILE A 101 -11.45 -0.93 5.71
CA ILE A 101 -12.13 -1.12 4.43
C ILE A 101 -13.53 -1.64 4.73
N GLU A 102 -14.53 -0.97 4.15
CA GLU A 102 -15.93 -1.15 4.48
C GLU A 102 -16.81 -1.13 3.23
N ASP A 103 -18.10 -1.42 3.43
CA ASP A 103 -19.13 -1.32 2.40
C ASP A 103 -18.78 -2.11 1.13
N TYR A 104 -18.43 -3.39 1.32
CA TYR A 104 -18.22 -4.29 0.20
C TYR A 104 -19.54 -4.56 -0.53
N ARG A 105 -19.58 -4.25 -1.82
CA ARG A 105 -20.73 -4.47 -2.71
C ARG A 105 -20.34 -5.35 -3.87
N LEU A 106 -21.30 -6.13 -4.37
CA LEU A 106 -21.09 -6.96 -5.54
C LEU A 106 -21.25 -6.09 -6.80
N VAL A 107 -20.16 -5.92 -7.55
CA VAL A 107 -20.13 -5.19 -8.83
C VAL A 107 -19.58 -6.14 -9.88
N GLU A 108 -20.39 -6.44 -10.90
CA GLU A 108 -20.04 -7.37 -12.00
C GLU A 108 -19.46 -8.73 -11.54
N GLY A 109 -19.93 -9.23 -10.39
CA GLY A 109 -19.51 -10.52 -9.82
C GLY A 109 -18.28 -10.45 -8.90
N VAL A 110 -17.70 -9.27 -8.69
CA VAL A 110 -16.57 -9.03 -7.79
C VAL A 110 -17.02 -8.21 -6.57
N MET A 111 -16.54 -8.57 -5.37
CA MET A 111 -16.83 -7.79 -4.16
C MET A 111 -15.85 -6.62 -4.05
N ILE A 112 -16.31 -5.40 -4.30
CA ILE A 112 -15.48 -4.19 -4.23
C ILE A 112 -15.90 -3.36 -3.02
N ALA A 113 -14.92 -2.79 -2.30
CA ALA A 113 -15.21 -1.89 -1.20
C ALA A 113 -15.64 -0.52 -1.71
N HIS A 114 -16.74 0.02 -1.20
CA HIS A 114 -17.26 1.34 -1.55
C HIS A 114 -16.99 2.41 -0.50
N GLY A 115 -16.33 2.07 0.60
CA GLY A 115 -15.96 3.07 1.59
C GLY A 115 -14.92 2.60 2.57
N GLY A 116 -14.40 3.55 3.33
CA GLY A 116 -13.45 3.24 4.37
C GLY A 116 -12.92 4.47 5.07
N GLN A 117 -12.01 4.21 6.01
CA GLN A 117 -11.35 5.24 6.78
C GLN A 117 -9.86 4.97 6.79
N SER A 118 -9.08 5.97 6.42
CA SER A 118 -7.63 5.92 6.37
C SER A 118 -7.06 6.92 7.36
N SER A 119 -5.97 6.55 8.02
CA SER A 119 -5.20 7.43 8.88
C SER A 119 -3.73 7.29 8.55
N ALA A 120 -2.99 8.39 8.66
CA ALA A 120 -1.54 8.42 8.51
C ALA A 120 -0.94 9.19 9.69
N MET A 121 0.14 8.66 10.24
CA MET A 121 0.94 9.31 11.26
C MET A 121 2.40 9.34 10.82
N ILE A 122 2.96 10.54 10.76
CA ILE A 122 4.36 10.79 10.42
C ILE A 122 5.07 11.24 11.68
N THR A 123 6.05 10.45 12.10
CA THR A 123 6.84 10.67 13.31
C THR A 123 8.28 10.93 12.93
N ARG A 124 8.83 12.05 13.38
CA ARG A 124 10.24 12.42 13.18
C ARG A 124 11.00 12.43 14.49
N PHE A 125 12.11 11.69 14.54
CA PHE A 125 12.96 11.53 15.73
C PHE A 125 14.46 11.43 15.37
N GLY A 126 15.35 11.50 16.36
CA GLY A 126 16.82 11.43 16.19
C GLY A 126 17.61 12.45 17.00
N ASP A 127 18.93 12.25 17.08
CA ASP A 127 19.85 12.91 18.02
C ASP A 127 19.99 14.44 17.83
N ASN A 128 19.56 14.95 16.68
CA ASN A 128 19.73 16.35 16.27
C ASN A 128 18.51 17.25 16.53
N LEU A 129 17.42 16.70 17.06
CA LEU A 129 16.18 17.46 17.25
C LEU A 129 16.22 18.28 18.53
N LYS A 130 16.77 19.50 18.45
CA LYS A 130 16.64 20.52 19.51
C LYS A 130 15.18 20.76 19.93
N SER A 131 14.24 20.45 19.05
CA SER A 131 12.79 20.62 19.22
C SER A 131 12.06 19.36 19.70
N GLY A 132 12.75 18.23 19.91
CA GLY A 132 12.14 16.96 20.31
C GLY A 132 11.39 16.20 19.21
N LEU A 133 10.60 15.21 19.62
CA LEU A 133 9.73 14.39 18.78
C LEU A 133 8.69 15.25 18.05
N SER A 134 8.58 15.11 16.73
CA SER A 134 7.55 15.78 15.93
C SER A 134 6.62 14.75 15.35
N ILE A 135 5.31 14.91 15.57
CA ILE A 135 4.27 14.00 15.09
C ILE A 135 3.26 14.82 14.27
N THR A 136 2.97 14.34 13.07
CA THR A 136 1.88 14.85 12.21
C THR A 136 0.89 13.73 11.98
N ARG A 137 -0.41 14.05 12.03
CA ARG A 137 -1.50 13.09 11.82
C ARG A 137 -2.44 13.59 10.75
N MET A 138 -2.94 12.67 9.93
CA MET A 138 -3.94 12.90 8.91
C MET A 138 -4.98 11.78 8.99
N GLU A 139 -6.26 12.13 8.81
CA GLU A 139 -7.38 11.19 8.79
C GLU A 139 -8.25 11.53 7.59
N GLU A 140 -8.74 10.50 6.90
CA GLU A 140 -9.57 10.59 5.71
C GLU A 140 -10.69 9.55 5.81
N THR A 141 -11.90 9.94 5.43
CA THR A 141 -12.99 9.01 5.16
C THR A 141 -13.28 9.10 3.68
N TRP A 142 -13.25 7.96 3.00
CA TRP A 142 -13.45 7.88 1.55
C TRP A 142 -14.70 7.08 1.23
N THR A 143 -15.36 7.45 0.15
CA THR A 143 -16.53 6.77 -0.42
C THR A 143 -16.38 6.70 -1.93
N LEU A 144 -16.82 5.59 -2.52
CA LEU A 144 -16.84 5.37 -3.96
C LEU A 144 -18.28 5.24 -4.43
N ASP A 145 -18.70 6.22 -5.22
CA ASP A 145 -20.07 6.28 -5.73
C ASP A 145 -20.23 5.41 -6.99
N ASP A 146 -19.33 5.60 -7.96
CA ASP A 146 -19.39 4.92 -9.25
C ASP A 146 -18.11 4.16 -9.57
N LEU A 147 -18.28 2.95 -10.13
CA LEU A 147 -17.21 2.08 -10.60
C LEU A 147 -17.54 1.65 -12.03
N ALA A 148 -16.52 1.62 -12.88
CA ALA A 148 -16.63 1.13 -14.24
C ALA A 148 -15.39 0.28 -14.57
N PHE A 149 -15.64 -0.92 -15.09
CA PHE A 149 -14.59 -1.80 -15.59
C PHE A 149 -14.38 -1.56 -17.08
N ASN A 150 -13.13 -1.76 -17.55
CA ASN A 150 -12.77 -1.70 -18.97
C ASN A 150 -13.28 -0.43 -19.70
N VAL A 151 -13.11 0.73 -19.06
CA VAL A 151 -13.66 2.00 -19.54
C VAL A 151 -13.17 2.29 -20.97
N PRO A 152 -14.09 2.38 -21.97
CA PRO A 152 -13.72 2.64 -23.34
C PRO A 152 -12.98 3.98 -23.49
N GLY A 153 -11.85 3.97 -24.21
CA GLY A 153 -11.05 5.16 -24.45
C GLY A 153 -9.94 5.42 -23.41
N LEU A 154 -9.87 4.65 -22.32
CA LEU A 154 -8.65 4.59 -21.51
C LEU A 154 -7.59 3.76 -22.23
N SER A 155 -6.38 4.29 -22.34
CA SER A 155 -5.21 3.62 -22.93
C SER A 155 -3.99 3.79 -22.02
N MET A 156 -2.90 3.06 -22.30
CA MET A 156 -1.67 3.18 -21.52
C MET A 156 -1.09 4.60 -21.53
N ASP A 157 -1.34 5.38 -22.58
CA ASP A 157 -0.92 6.78 -22.68
C ASP A 157 -1.60 7.69 -21.64
N CYS A 158 -2.71 7.23 -21.04
CA CYS A 158 -3.38 7.95 -19.96
C CYS A 158 -2.65 7.81 -18.60
N PHE A 159 -1.75 6.84 -18.46
CA PHE A 159 -1.04 6.55 -17.22
C PHE A 159 0.39 7.08 -17.29
N ILE A 160 0.56 8.35 -16.95
CA ILE A 160 1.86 9.02 -17.02
C ILE A 160 2.67 8.71 -15.75
N PRO A 161 3.82 8.02 -15.84
CA PRO A 161 4.65 7.75 -14.67
C PRO A 161 5.27 9.05 -14.14
N PRO A 162 5.61 9.12 -12.84
CA PRO A 162 6.44 10.20 -12.30
C PRO A 162 7.72 10.36 -13.12
N ARG A 163 8.19 11.60 -13.32
CA ARG A 163 9.33 11.91 -14.21
C ARG A 163 10.58 11.13 -13.86
N GLU A 164 10.73 10.78 -12.59
CA GLU A 164 11.85 10.07 -12.01
C GLU A 164 11.91 8.57 -12.42
N VAL A 165 10.81 8.01 -12.95
CA VAL A 165 10.66 6.57 -13.27
C VAL A 165 10.93 6.26 -14.75
N GLN A 166 11.15 7.26 -15.62
CA GLN A 166 11.24 7.09 -17.08
C GLN A 166 12.43 6.25 -17.59
N ASN A 167 13.38 5.85 -16.73
CA ASN A 167 14.66 5.29 -17.18
C ASN A 167 14.78 3.76 -17.18
N HIS A 168 13.74 2.97 -16.85
CA HIS A 168 13.92 1.52 -16.58
C HIS A 168 12.87 0.53 -17.12
N TYR A 169 12.04 0.85 -18.12
CA TYR A 169 11.20 -0.18 -18.76
C TYR A 169 11.67 -0.47 -20.19
N PRO A 170 12.18 -1.68 -20.49
CA PRO A 170 12.07 -2.21 -21.83
C PRO A 170 10.58 -2.40 -22.17
N GLU A 171 10.17 -2.00 -23.37
CA GLU A 171 8.84 -2.32 -23.90
C GLU A 171 8.69 -3.83 -24.08
N GLU A 172 8.33 -4.57 -23.02
CA GLU A 172 7.80 -5.91 -23.19
C GLU A 172 6.28 -5.80 -23.38
N ASN A 173 5.81 -6.21 -24.56
CA ASN A 173 4.43 -6.53 -24.90
C ASN A 173 3.92 -7.65 -23.99
N LEU A 174 3.69 -7.29 -22.75
CA LEU A 174 2.91 -8.06 -21.83
C LEU A 174 1.45 -7.89 -22.43
N ASP A 175 0.72 -8.99 -22.65
CA ASP A 175 -0.58 -9.04 -23.36
C ASP A 175 -1.74 -9.25 -22.34
N TRP A 176 -2.60 -8.25 -22.06
CA TRP A 176 -3.66 -8.32 -21.00
C TRP A 176 -4.95 -9.03 -21.45
N ARG A 177 -4.90 -9.92 -22.43
CA ARG A 177 -6.12 -10.62 -22.83
C ARG A 177 -6.60 -11.52 -21.69
N SER A 178 -7.64 -11.08 -20.98
CA SER A 178 -8.34 -11.84 -19.97
C SER A 178 -8.88 -13.16 -20.57
N PRO A 179 -8.80 -14.31 -19.87
CA PRO A 179 -9.29 -15.59 -20.39
C PRO A 179 -10.82 -15.73 -20.47
N LEU A 180 -11.59 -14.68 -20.19
CA LEU A 180 -13.06 -14.78 -19.99
C LEU A 180 -13.90 -14.84 -21.28
N HIS A 181 -13.30 -15.20 -22.41
CA HIS A 181 -14.05 -15.61 -23.59
C HIS A 181 -13.63 -17.00 -24.06
N ARG A 182 -14.33 -18.00 -23.53
CA ARG A 182 -14.70 -19.18 -24.29
C ARG A 182 -16.07 -19.71 -23.85
#